data_AF-A0A6L6QJI3-F1
#
_entry.id   AF-A0A6L6QJI3-F1
#
_cell.length_a   1.000
_cell.length_b   1.000
_cell.length_c   1.000
_cell.angle_alpha   90.00
_cell.angle_beta   90.00
_cell.angle_gamma   90.00
#
_symmetry.space_group_name_H-M   'P 1'
#
loop_
_entity.id
_entity.type
_entity.pdbx_description
1 polymer ?
#
loop_
_entity_poly.entity_id
_entity_poly.type
_entity_poly.pdbx_seq_one_letter_code
_entity_poly.pdbx_strand_id
1 'polypeptide(L)'
;MSNSLIDTAPGYDQPIAVLKHCHDKIRKQLKTLENLLSHLPQHGADAAAQQAAQAVQKYFNKAAHLHHADEENDLFPLLNAAAQGEDAALLAQLCPQILAQHKQMDQDWAILDSQLDKIANGSSAALNAADVECFVQAYTSHMETEEAHIAPMAKRILSPAQMTILGEAMQQRRGILPAAIAGGIALADLRMDYGRASLSESDTLADPIAQFAKWFNEAMKAQVNEPNAMSVATVGSDGRPSSRIVLIKQYDERGFTWYTNYQSQKGQQLAENPHAAILFFWPELERQVRIEGRVEKTSAEDSDKYFYSRPVKSQLAAIASQQSRPVASREQMEQQYAAVEAASGEQPHRPEHWGGYRLVPERVEFWQGRASRFHDRIVYELQADSSWKKERIQP
;
A
#
# COMPACT_ATOMS: atom_id res chain seq x y z
N MET A 1 -9.41 -31.42 -15.79
CA MET A 1 -10.50 -30.55 -15.32
C MET A 1 -9.98 -29.80 -14.10
N SER A 2 -9.69 -28.51 -14.27
CA SER A 2 -9.09 -27.65 -13.26
C SER A 2 -10.18 -27.12 -12.33
N ASN A 3 -10.42 -27.79 -11.19
CA ASN A 3 -11.18 -27.20 -10.10
C ASN A 3 -10.24 -26.34 -9.25
N SER A 4 -10.12 -25.07 -9.62
CA SER A 4 -9.60 -24.04 -8.71
C SER A 4 -10.69 -23.74 -7.67
N LEU A 5 -10.42 -24.05 -6.40
CA LEU A 5 -11.27 -23.77 -5.23
C LEU A 5 -11.07 -22.34 -4.68
N ILE A 6 -10.74 -21.38 -5.55
CA ILE A 6 -10.65 -19.98 -5.19
C ILE A 6 -11.68 -19.26 -6.05
N ASP A 7 -12.77 -18.84 -5.43
CA ASP A 7 -13.75 -17.93 -6.02
C ASP A 7 -13.05 -16.57 -6.19
N THR A 8 -12.32 -16.42 -7.30
CA THR A 8 -11.58 -15.22 -7.62
C THR A 8 -12.58 -14.09 -7.80
N ALA A 9 -12.41 -12.99 -7.06
CA ALA A 9 -13.26 -11.82 -7.22
C ALA A 9 -13.32 -11.41 -8.71
N PRO A 10 -14.51 -11.10 -9.24
CA PRO A 10 -14.64 -10.72 -10.63
C PRO A 10 -13.84 -9.44 -10.92
N GLY A 11 -13.32 -9.35 -12.15
CA GLY A 11 -12.67 -8.14 -12.64
C GLY A 11 -13.69 -7.04 -12.93
N TYR A 12 -13.22 -5.79 -13.00
CA TYR A 12 -14.05 -4.63 -13.33
C TYR A 12 -14.43 -4.56 -14.81
N ASP A 13 -13.89 -5.45 -15.64
CA ASP A 13 -14.41 -5.76 -16.98
C ASP A 13 -15.79 -6.43 -16.93
N GLN A 14 -16.25 -6.85 -15.73
CA GLN A 14 -17.58 -7.42 -15.47
C GLN A 14 -18.27 -6.68 -14.30
N PRO A 15 -18.62 -5.39 -14.45
CA PRO A 15 -19.06 -4.54 -13.33
C PRO A 15 -20.31 -5.09 -12.60
N ILE A 16 -21.26 -5.69 -13.31
CA ILE A 16 -22.44 -6.29 -12.67
C ILE A 16 -22.08 -7.54 -11.84
N ALA A 17 -21.04 -8.28 -12.24
CA ALA A 17 -20.53 -9.38 -11.43
C ALA A 17 -19.83 -8.85 -10.16
N VAL A 18 -19.16 -7.69 -10.25
CA VAL A 18 -18.56 -7.00 -9.10
C VAL A 18 -19.62 -6.59 -8.08
N LEU A 19 -20.74 -5.99 -8.52
CA LEU A 19 -21.87 -5.66 -7.64
C LEU A 19 -22.43 -6.90 -6.94
N LYS A 20 -22.71 -7.97 -7.69
CA LYS A 20 -23.15 -9.25 -7.11
C LYS A 20 -22.13 -9.80 -6.10
N HIS A 21 -20.83 -9.72 -6.39
CA HIS A 21 -19.81 -10.16 -5.45
C HIS A 21 -19.77 -9.30 -4.18
N CYS A 22 -20.12 -8.01 -4.27
CA CYS A 22 -20.32 -7.15 -3.10
C CYS A 22 -21.53 -7.62 -2.29
N HIS A 23 -22.65 -8.00 -2.91
CA HIS A 23 -23.81 -8.58 -2.21
C HIS A 23 -23.44 -9.86 -1.45
N ASP A 24 -22.67 -10.75 -2.08
CA ASP A 24 -22.21 -11.99 -1.44
C ASP A 24 -21.31 -11.72 -0.22
N LYS A 25 -20.56 -10.61 -0.22
CA LYS A 25 -19.80 -10.15 0.94
C LYS A 25 -20.68 -9.49 2.00
N ILE A 26 -21.64 -8.67 1.61
CA ILE A 26 -22.64 -8.07 2.52
C ILE A 26 -23.35 -9.18 3.28
N ARG A 27 -23.88 -10.21 2.60
CA ARG A 27 -24.53 -11.37 3.23
C ARG A 27 -23.65 -12.06 4.28
N LYS A 28 -22.35 -12.21 4.03
CA LYS A 28 -21.40 -12.78 4.99
C LYS A 28 -21.23 -11.89 6.23
N GLN A 29 -21.17 -10.57 6.06
CA GLN A 29 -21.07 -9.64 7.19
C GLN A 29 -22.37 -9.56 7.99
N LEU A 30 -23.52 -9.54 7.32
CA LEU A 30 -24.84 -9.64 7.98
C LEU A 30 -24.94 -10.93 8.79
N LYS A 31 -24.49 -12.07 8.24
CA LYS A 31 -24.46 -13.33 8.99
C LYS A 31 -23.55 -13.27 10.22
N THR A 32 -22.42 -12.56 10.10
CA THR A 32 -21.50 -12.34 11.22
C THR A 32 -22.17 -11.50 12.32
N LEU A 33 -22.94 -10.48 11.94
CA LEU A 33 -23.72 -9.65 12.86
C LEU A 33 -24.82 -10.45 13.59
N GLU A 34 -25.54 -11.32 12.88
CA GLU A 34 -26.51 -12.25 13.50
C GLU A 34 -25.83 -13.22 14.48
N ASN A 35 -24.66 -13.75 14.13
CA ASN A 35 -23.94 -14.68 14.99
C ASN A 35 -23.49 -13.99 16.30
N LEU A 36 -23.14 -12.70 16.25
CA LEU A 36 -22.81 -11.92 17.45
C LEU A 36 -23.97 -11.87 18.45
N LEU A 37 -25.23 -11.80 18.00
CA LEU A 37 -26.40 -11.80 18.88
C LEU A 37 -26.49 -13.05 19.77
N SER A 38 -26.06 -14.20 19.26
CA SER A 38 -26.07 -15.46 20.02
C SER A 38 -24.79 -15.69 20.84
N HIS A 39 -23.66 -15.14 20.38
CA HIS A 39 -22.35 -15.28 21.04
C HIS A 39 -22.21 -14.39 22.27
N LEU A 40 -22.59 -13.11 22.15
CA LEU A 40 -22.37 -12.10 23.20
C LEU A 40 -23.01 -12.45 24.56
N PRO A 41 -24.24 -13.00 24.65
CA PRO A 41 -24.83 -13.38 25.95
C PRO A 41 -24.08 -14.52 26.66
N GLN A 42 -23.36 -15.36 25.92
CA GLN A 42 -22.68 -16.55 26.45
C GLN A 42 -21.22 -16.27 26.81
N HIS A 43 -20.56 -15.44 26.01
CA HIS A 43 -19.10 -15.25 26.06
C HIS A 43 -18.68 -13.81 26.35
N GLY A 44 -19.63 -12.87 26.41
CA GLY A 44 -19.34 -11.45 26.52
C GLY A 44 -18.58 -10.92 25.30
N ALA A 45 -17.93 -9.76 25.46
CA ALA A 45 -17.07 -9.17 24.44
C ALA A 45 -15.66 -9.76 24.49
N ASP A 46 -15.55 -11.09 24.33
CA ASP A 46 -14.28 -11.79 24.23
C ASP A 46 -13.52 -11.42 22.94
N ALA A 47 -12.29 -11.94 22.80
CA ALA A 47 -11.44 -11.61 21.65
C ALA A 47 -12.08 -11.98 20.29
N ALA A 48 -12.88 -13.06 20.25
CA ALA A 48 -13.60 -13.47 19.05
C ALA A 48 -14.73 -12.49 18.70
N ALA A 49 -15.52 -12.05 19.69
CA ALA A 49 -16.55 -11.05 19.50
C ALA A 49 -15.96 -9.69 19.06
N GLN A 50 -14.86 -9.27 19.69
CA GLN A 50 -14.15 -8.04 19.33
C GLN A 50 -13.67 -8.08 17.87
N GLN A 51 -13.04 -9.18 17.46
CA GLN A 51 -12.54 -9.34 16.09
C GLN A 51 -13.69 -9.38 15.07
N ALA A 52 -14.80 -10.06 15.39
CA ALA A 52 -15.98 -10.11 14.54
C ALA A 52 -16.61 -8.71 14.38
N ALA A 53 -16.76 -7.96 15.46
CA ALA A 53 -17.27 -6.58 15.43
C ALA A 53 -16.38 -5.68 14.56
N GLN A 54 -15.05 -5.72 14.75
CA GLN A 54 -14.10 -4.96 13.94
C GLN A 54 -14.17 -5.33 12.45
N ALA A 55 -14.37 -6.61 12.12
CA ALA A 55 -14.48 -7.06 10.74
C ALA A 55 -15.74 -6.50 10.06
N VAL A 56 -16.89 -6.54 10.75
CA VAL A 56 -18.16 -5.97 10.26
C VAL A 56 -18.01 -4.47 10.08
N GLN A 57 -17.48 -3.75 11.09
CA GLN A 57 -17.26 -2.30 11.01
C GLN A 57 -16.36 -1.91 9.85
N LYS A 58 -15.21 -2.59 9.70
CA LYS A 58 -14.27 -2.33 8.61
C LYS A 58 -14.93 -2.45 7.23
N TYR A 59 -15.86 -3.39 7.08
CA TYR A 59 -16.57 -3.57 5.82
C TYR A 59 -17.60 -2.45 5.58
N PHE A 60 -18.53 -2.24 6.50
CA PHE A 60 -19.61 -1.28 6.28
C PHE A 60 -19.14 0.19 6.31
N ASN A 61 -18.12 0.54 7.10
CA ASN A 61 -17.54 1.89 7.14
C ASN A 61 -16.79 2.29 5.85
N LYS A 62 -16.59 1.36 4.91
CA LYS A 62 -15.85 1.64 3.67
C LYS A 62 -16.47 1.00 2.44
N ALA A 63 -16.58 -0.32 2.41
CA ALA A 63 -16.96 -1.06 1.21
C ALA A 63 -18.43 -0.90 0.84
N ALA A 64 -19.34 -0.79 1.82
CA ALA A 64 -20.77 -0.63 1.55
C ALA A 64 -21.08 0.73 0.90
N HIS A 65 -20.51 1.83 1.40
CA HIS A 65 -20.68 3.14 0.78
C HIS A 65 -20.15 3.20 -0.65
N LEU A 66 -19.06 2.48 -0.95
CA LEU A 66 -18.54 2.40 -2.32
C LEU A 66 -19.49 1.67 -3.27
N HIS A 67 -20.20 0.66 -2.77
CA HIS A 67 -21.20 -0.08 -3.53
C HIS A 67 -22.42 0.78 -3.85
N HIS A 68 -23.02 1.44 -2.84
CA HIS A 68 -24.10 2.40 -3.09
C HIS A 68 -23.64 3.48 -4.09
N ALA A 69 -22.42 4.00 -3.94
CA ALA A 69 -21.90 5.01 -4.85
C ALA A 69 -21.71 4.50 -6.29
N ASP A 70 -21.41 3.21 -6.51
CA ASP A 70 -21.37 2.60 -7.85
C ASP A 70 -22.76 2.59 -8.50
N GLU A 71 -23.80 2.36 -7.70
CA GLU A 71 -25.18 2.39 -8.19
C GLU A 71 -25.67 3.80 -8.46
N GLU A 72 -25.56 4.67 -7.45
CA GLU A 72 -26.13 6.00 -7.46
C GLU A 72 -25.48 6.91 -8.51
N ASN A 73 -24.16 6.88 -8.61
CA ASN A 73 -23.43 7.84 -9.44
C ASN A 73 -23.17 7.34 -10.86
N ASP A 74 -23.20 6.03 -11.09
CA ASP A 74 -22.84 5.45 -12.39
C ASP A 74 -23.93 4.54 -12.96
N LEU A 75 -24.31 3.47 -12.26
CA LEU A 75 -25.24 2.49 -12.81
C LEU A 75 -26.62 3.10 -13.11
N PHE A 76 -27.24 3.79 -12.15
CA PHE A 76 -28.57 4.37 -12.35
C PHE A 76 -28.58 5.48 -13.40
N PRO A 77 -27.60 6.41 -13.46
CA PRO A 77 -27.50 7.36 -14.57
C PRO A 77 -27.38 6.66 -15.95
N LEU A 78 -26.55 5.62 -16.05
CA LEU A 78 -26.39 4.85 -17.30
C LEU A 78 -27.68 4.13 -17.70
N LEU A 79 -28.37 3.52 -16.73
CA LEU A 79 -29.66 2.85 -16.94
C LEU A 79 -30.74 3.84 -17.36
N ASN A 80 -30.86 4.99 -16.69
CA ASN A 80 -31.84 6.03 -17.05
C ASN A 80 -31.59 6.60 -18.45
N ALA A 81 -30.34 6.69 -18.89
CA ALA A 81 -29.99 7.13 -20.23
C ALA A 81 -30.29 6.06 -21.32
N ALA A 82 -30.22 4.77 -20.97
CA ALA A 82 -30.37 3.67 -21.91
C ALA A 82 -31.79 3.09 -21.99
N ALA A 83 -32.55 3.16 -20.89
CA ALA A 83 -33.84 2.49 -20.76
C ALA A 83 -34.93 3.15 -21.61
N GLN A 84 -35.83 2.33 -22.16
CA GLN A 84 -36.99 2.76 -22.93
C GLN A 84 -38.20 1.91 -22.57
N GLY A 85 -39.41 2.42 -22.82
CA GLY A 85 -40.66 1.68 -22.61
C GLY A 85 -40.83 1.19 -21.17
N GLU A 86 -41.11 -0.10 -21.01
CA GLU A 86 -41.37 -0.74 -19.71
C GLU A 86 -40.15 -0.65 -18.76
N ASP A 87 -38.93 -0.68 -19.28
CA ASP A 87 -37.71 -0.57 -18.46
C ASP A 87 -37.60 0.82 -17.83
N ALA A 88 -37.89 1.87 -18.60
CA ALA A 88 -37.87 3.23 -18.10
C ALA A 88 -38.96 3.47 -17.05
N ALA A 89 -40.15 2.89 -17.24
CA ALA A 89 -41.22 2.95 -16.26
C ALA A 89 -40.86 2.22 -14.96
N LEU A 90 -40.23 1.04 -15.06
CA LEU A 90 -39.78 0.28 -13.90
C LEU A 90 -38.66 0.99 -13.15
N LEU A 91 -37.68 1.60 -13.85
CA LEU A 91 -36.62 2.39 -13.21
C LEU A 91 -37.17 3.62 -12.49
N ALA A 92 -38.13 4.33 -13.10
CA ALA A 92 -38.78 5.48 -12.47
C ALA A 92 -39.50 5.11 -11.16
N GLN A 93 -39.97 3.86 -11.04
CA GLN A 93 -40.56 3.33 -9.81
C GLN A 93 -39.47 2.89 -8.81
N LEU A 94 -38.47 2.11 -9.24
CA LEU A 94 -37.51 1.46 -8.35
C LEU A 94 -36.38 2.38 -7.87
N CYS A 95 -35.83 3.25 -8.73
CA CYS A 95 -34.67 4.07 -8.38
C CYS A 95 -34.93 4.95 -7.12
N PRO A 96 -36.05 5.69 -7.00
CA PRO A 96 -36.31 6.48 -5.79
C PRO A 96 -36.44 5.61 -4.53
N GLN A 97 -36.97 4.39 -4.65
CA GLN A 97 -37.12 3.47 -3.53
C GLN A 97 -35.76 2.96 -3.06
N ILE A 98 -34.91 2.54 -4.00
CA ILE A 98 -33.55 2.08 -3.72
C ILE A 98 -32.71 3.20 -3.06
N LEU A 99 -32.76 4.41 -3.61
CA LEU A 99 -32.05 5.57 -3.03
C LEU A 99 -32.53 5.89 -1.60
N ALA A 100 -33.84 5.75 -1.35
CA ALA A 100 -34.37 5.91 0.00
C ALA A 100 -33.89 4.80 0.95
N GLN A 101 -33.81 3.56 0.45
CA GLN A 101 -33.27 2.43 1.21
C GLN A 101 -31.79 2.63 1.55
N HIS A 102 -30.95 3.10 0.61
CA HIS A 102 -29.54 3.44 0.89
C HIS A 102 -29.40 4.41 2.06
N LYS A 103 -30.17 5.49 2.02
CA LYS A 103 -30.19 6.48 3.10
C LYS A 103 -30.65 5.89 4.43
N GLN A 104 -31.65 5.01 4.42
CA GLN A 104 -32.11 4.34 5.64
C GLN A 104 -31.04 3.40 6.18
N MET A 105 -30.38 2.61 5.32
CA MET A 105 -29.30 1.71 5.71
C MET A 105 -28.11 2.46 6.30
N ASP A 106 -27.76 3.64 5.79
CA ASP A 106 -26.72 4.49 6.39
C ASP A 106 -27.11 4.97 7.81
N GLN A 107 -28.38 5.26 8.06
CA GLN A 107 -28.88 5.66 9.38
C GLN A 107 -28.88 4.49 10.36
N ASP A 108 -29.38 3.34 9.94
CA ASP A 108 -29.40 2.11 10.72
C ASP A 108 -27.96 1.66 11.05
N TRP A 109 -27.04 1.80 10.09
CA TRP A 109 -25.62 1.51 10.30
C TRP A 109 -24.99 2.43 11.34
N ALA A 110 -25.29 3.74 11.35
CA ALA A 110 -24.74 4.65 12.37
C ALA A 110 -25.14 4.24 13.80
N ILE A 111 -26.34 3.69 13.97
CA ILE A 111 -26.82 3.14 15.26
C ILE A 111 -26.01 1.90 15.62
N LEU A 112 -25.88 0.95 14.69
CA LEU A 112 -25.17 -0.31 14.92
C LEU A 112 -23.66 -0.12 15.11
N ASP A 113 -23.01 0.75 14.33
CA ASP A 113 -21.58 1.05 14.43
C ASP A 113 -21.22 1.55 15.84
N SER A 114 -22.09 2.38 16.44
CA SER A 114 -21.91 2.85 17.82
C SER A 114 -21.99 1.74 18.88
N GLN A 115 -22.75 0.68 18.61
CA GLN A 115 -22.86 -0.50 19.47
C GLN A 115 -21.65 -1.42 19.26
N LEU A 116 -21.29 -1.65 18.00
CA LEU A 116 -20.15 -2.48 17.61
C LEU A 116 -18.81 -1.89 18.06
N ASP A 117 -18.64 -0.57 18.10
CA ASP A 117 -17.43 0.07 18.61
C ASP A 117 -17.18 -0.32 20.08
N LYS A 118 -18.23 -0.32 20.91
CA LYS A 118 -18.16 -0.72 22.32
C LYS A 118 -17.86 -2.21 22.49
N ILE A 119 -18.32 -3.04 21.56
CA ILE A 119 -17.99 -4.47 21.54
C ILE A 119 -16.55 -4.67 21.09
N ALA A 120 -16.12 -3.98 20.03
CA ALA A 120 -14.79 -4.05 19.45
C ALA A 120 -13.67 -3.61 20.40
N ASN A 121 -13.96 -2.68 21.31
CA ASN A 121 -13.03 -2.21 22.35
C ASN A 121 -13.20 -2.93 23.70
N GLY A 122 -14.11 -3.91 23.78
CA GLY A 122 -14.34 -4.73 24.99
C GLY A 122 -15.08 -4.01 26.12
N SER A 123 -15.62 -2.80 25.91
CA SER A 123 -16.31 -2.02 26.94
C SER A 123 -17.77 -2.41 27.16
N SER A 124 -18.39 -3.13 26.21
CA SER A 124 -19.78 -3.60 26.31
C SER A 124 -19.97 -4.92 25.56
N ALA A 125 -20.86 -5.78 26.05
CA ALA A 125 -21.37 -6.95 25.32
C ALA A 125 -22.82 -6.76 24.82
N ALA A 126 -23.37 -5.55 24.90
CA ALA A 126 -24.74 -5.27 24.49
C ALA A 126 -24.81 -4.97 22.98
N LEU A 127 -25.63 -5.75 22.28
CA LEU A 127 -26.03 -5.55 20.88
C LEU A 127 -27.56 -5.70 20.80
N ASN A 128 -28.24 -4.70 20.25
CA ASN A 128 -29.70 -4.71 20.16
C ASN A 128 -30.17 -5.60 19.00
N ALA A 129 -30.93 -6.64 19.33
CA ALA A 129 -31.47 -7.59 18.35
C ALA A 129 -32.40 -6.94 17.32
N ALA A 130 -33.21 -5.95 17.74
CA ALA A 130 -34.15 -5.28 16.84
C ALA A 130 -33.42 -4.41 15.79
N ASP A 131 -32.34 -3.72 16.20
CA ASP A 131 -31.53 -2.91 15.29
C ASP A 131 -30.82 -3.81 14.26
N VAL A 132 -30.30 -4.95 14.71
CA VAL A 132 -29.67 -5.95 13.82
C VAL A 132 -30.70 -6.54 12.86
N GLU A 133 -31.88 -6.96 13.34
CA GLU A 133 -32.94 -7.53 12.51
C GLU A 133 -33.41 -6.54 11.44
N CYS A 134 -33.63 -5.27 11.83
CA CYS A 134 -34.01 -4.21 10.90
C CYS A 134 -32.97 -4.01 9.80
N PHE A 135 -31.69 -3.92 10.17
CA PHE A 135 -30.59 -3.72 9.24
C PHE A 135 -30.39 -4.91 8.28
N VAL A 136 -30.48 -6.14 8.80
CA VAL A 136 -30.39 -7.37 8.01
C VAL A 136 -31.54 -7.45 7.02
N GLN A 137 -32.76 -7.15 7.45
CA GLN A 137 -33.94 -7.17 6.59
C GLN A 137 -33.85 -6.09 5.49
N ALA A 138 -33.39 -4.88 5.84
CA ALA A 138 -33.21 -3.78 4.89
C ALA A 138 -32.27 -4.18 3.74
N TYR A 139 -31.05 -4.64 4.05
CA TYR A 139 -30.10 -5.09 3.03
C TYR A 139 -30.62 -6.30 2.24
N THR A 140 -31.28 -7.25 2.90
CA THR A 140 -31.78 -8.46 2.22
C THR A 140 -32.82 -8.10 1.16
N SER A 141 -33.83 -7.31 1.53
CA SER A 141 -34.88 -6.88 0.59
C SER A 141 -34.34 -5.96 -0.52
N HIS A 142 -33.38 -5.11 -0.18
CA HIS A 142 -32.73 -4.22 -1.13
C HIS A 142 -31.95 -5.03 -2.20
N MET A 143 -31.04 -5.93 -1.78
CA MET A 143 -30.27 -6.77 -2.71
C MET A 143 -31.18 -7.68 -3.55
N GLU A 144 -32.27 -8.20 -2.99
CA GLU A 144 -33.26 -8.99 -3.76
C GLU A 144 -33.89 -8.18 -4.89
N THR A 145 -34.23 -6.91 -4.63
CA THR A 145 -34.79 -6.00 -5.64
C THR A 145 -33.80 -5.76 -6.77
N GLU A 146 -32.54 -5.52 -6.43
CA GLU A 146 -31.50 -5.26 -7.42
C GLU A 146 -31.14 -6.50 -8.25
N GLU A 147 -31.00 -7.65 -7.61
CA GLU A 147 -30.70 -8.92 -8.27
C GLU A 147 -31.86 -9.40 -9.16
N ALA A 148 -33.11 -9.11 -8.79
CA ALA A 148 -34.28 -9.48 -9.56
C ALA A 148 -34.54 -8.54 -10.75
N HIS A 149 -34.25 -7.24 -10.61
CA HIS A 149 -34.68 -6.22 -11.57
C HIS A 149 -33.53 -5.43 -12.18
N ILE A 150 -32.68 -4.82 -11.36
CA ILE A 150 -31.64 -3.89 -11.81
C ILE A 150 -30.51 -4.60 -12.55
N ALA A 151 -29.91 -5.63 -11.94
CA ALA A 151 -28.77 -6.34 -12.53
C ALA A 151 -29.12 -7.06 -13.85
N PRO A 152 -30.27 -7.76 -13.99
CA PRO A 152 -30.70 -8.32 -15.27
C PRO A 152 -30.98 -7.24 -16.33
N MET A 153 -31.60 -6.12 -15.94
CA MET A 153 -31.85 -4.99 -16.85
C MET A 153 -30.53 -4.41 -17.36
N ALA A 154 -29.57 -4.11 -16.48
CA ALA A 154 -28.27 -3.58 -16.85
C ALA A 154 -27.55 -4.46 -17.85
N LYS A 155 -27.49 -5.77 -17.60
CA LYS A 155 -26.89 -6.75 -18.54
C LYS A 155 -27.56 -6.77 -19.90
N ARG A 156 -28.86 -6.46 -19.98
CA ARG A 156 -29.63 -6.49 -21.22
C ARG A 156 -29.55 -5.18 -22.00
N ILE A 157 -29.57 -4.03 -21.33
CA ILE A 157 -29.75 -2.72 -22.01
C ILE A 157 -28.48 -1.90 -22.15
N LEU A 158 -27.46 -2.10 -21.31
CA LEU A 158 -26.22 -1.34 -21.42
C LEU A 158 -25.33 -1.93 -22.52
N SER A 159 -24.83 -1.05 -23.39
CA SER A 159 -23.85 -1.41 -24.41
C SER A 159 -22.50 -1.80 -23.79
N PRO A 160 -21.63 -2.51 -24.52
CA PRO A 160 -20.27 -2.81 -24.07
C PRO A 160 -19.48 -1.56 -23.64
N ALA A 161 -19.63 -0.44 -24.37
CA ALA A 161 -18.97 0.81 -24.02
C ALA A 161 -19.47 1.39 -22.68
N GLN A 162 -20.77 1.33 -22.41
CA GLN A 162 -21.34 1.76 -21.13
C GLN A 162 -20.92 0.84 -19.98
N MET A 163 -20.80 -0.46 -20.22
CA MET A 163 -20.25 -1.42 -19.25
C MET A 163 -18.78 -1.11 -18.94
N THR A 164 -17.97 -0.73 -19.93
CA THR A 164 -16.58 -0.28 -19.71
C THR A 164 -16.56 0.99 -18.86
N ILE A 165 -17.37 2.00 -19.17
CA ILE A 165 -17.47 3.24 -18.38
C ILE A 165 -17.81 2.94 -16.92
N LEU A 166 -18.81 2.06 -16.69
CA LEU A 166 -19.19 1.65 -15.33
C LEU A 166 -18.02 0.96 -14.60
N GLY A 167 -17.35 0.02 -15.26
CA GLY A 167 -16.18 -0.67 -14.69
C GLY A 167 -15.03 0.27 -14.33
N GLU A 168 -14.71 1.22 -15.22
CA GLU A 168 -13.67 2.23 -15.00
C GLU A 168 -14.01 3.16 -13.83
N ALA A 169 -15.27 3.61 -13.72
CA ALA A 169 -15.73 4.43 -12.61
C ALA A 169 -15.60 3.68 -11.27
N MET A 170 -16.01 2.41 -11.23
CA MET A 170 -15.86 1.54 -10.06
C MET A 170 -14.39 1.35 -9.65
N GLN A 171 -13.48 1.24 -10.63
CA GLN A 171 -12.03 1.16 -10.39
C GLN A 171 -11.47 2.46 -9.84
N GLN A 172 -11.80 3.59 -10.49
CA GLN A 172 -11.36 4.92 -10.09
C GLN A 172 -11.79 5.24 -8.65
N ARG A 173 -13.04 4.94 -8.30
CA ARG A 173 -13.59 5.14 -6.95
C ARG A 173 -12.81 4.35 -5.88
N ARG A 174 -12.19 3.25 -6.29
CA ARG A 174 -11.38 2.38 -5.42
C ARG A 174 -9.87 2.64 -5.52
N GLY A 175 -9.45 3.66 -6.27
CA GLY A 175 -8.04 3.95 -6.51
C GLY A 175 -7.30 2.87 -7.30
N ILE A 176 -8.04 2.06 -8.06
CA ILE A 176 -7.51 0.98 -8.89
C ILE A 176 -7.33 1.52 -10.30
N LEU A 177 -6.18 1.25 -10.88
CA LEU A 177 -5.88 1.61 -12.26
C LEU A 177 -6.66 0.74 -13.26
N PRO A 178 -7.15 1.30 -14.39
CA PRO A 178 -7.72 0.52 -15.46
C PRO A 178 -6.76 -0.57 -15.97
N ALA A 179 -7.30 -1.70 -16.38
CA ALA A 179 -6.50 -2.77 -16.99
C ALA A 179 -5.83 -2.25 -18.27
N ALA A 180 -4.58 -2.66 -18.51
CA ALA A 180 -3.77 -2.15 -19.61
C ALA A 180 -4.41 -2.43 -20.98
N ILE A 181 -4.77 -1.36 -21.70
CA ILE A 181 -5.10 -1.43 -23.14
C ILE A 181 -3.79 -1.64 -23.92
N ALA A 182 -3.81 -2.51 -24.92
CA ALA A 182 -2.69 -2.71 -25.84
C ALA A 182 -2.31 -1.36 -26.49
N GLY A 183 -1.21 -0.77 -26.03
CA GLY A 183 -0.82 0.63 -26.29
C GLY A 183 -0.13 1.30 -25.11
N GLY A 184 -0.21 0.71 -23.91
CA GLY A 184 0.34 1.28 -22.69
C GLY A 184 -0.68 2.17 -21.99
N ILE A 185 -0.72 2.10 -20.66
CA ILE A 185 -1.61 2.95 -19.86
C ILE A 185 -1.06 4.38 -19.90
N ALA A 186 -1.89 5.35 -20.28
CA ALA A 186 -1.59 6.76 -20.06
C ALA A 186 -1.65 7.04 -18.55
N LEU A 187 -0.54 6.84 -17.85
CA LEU A 187 -0.41 7.13 -16.40
C LEU A 187 -0.42 8.64 -16.08
N ALA A 188 -0.67 9.50 -17.09
CA ALA A 188 -0.62 10.95 -16.94
C ALA A 188 -1.65 11.47 -15.91
N ASP A 189 -2.79 10.79 -15.80
CA ASP A 189 -3.94 11.20 -14.98
C ASP A 189 -3.91 10.65 -13.54
N LEU A 190 -2.96 9.74 -13.22
CA LEU A 190 -2.68 9.30 -11.83
C LEU A 190 -2.06 10.39 -10.95
N ARG A 191 -1.75 11.53 -11.55
CA ARG A 191 -0.95 12.56 -10.94
C ARG A 191 -1.73 13.23 -9.81
N MET A 192 -1.15 13.18 -8.61
CA MET A 192 -1.59 14.00 -7.49
C MET A 192 -1.06 15.44 -7.64
N ASP A 193 -1.88 16.43 -7.30
CA ASP A 193 -1.39 17.81 -7.17
C ASP A 193 -0.73 17.96 -5.79
N TYR A 194 0.56 18.33 -5.81
CA TYR A 194 1.34 18.48 -4.59
C TYR A 194 1.15 19.87 -4.01
N GLY A 195 1.17 20.02 -2.70
CA GLY A 195 0.93 21.32 -2.08
C GLY A 195 1.10 21.39 -0.57
N ARG A 196 1.58 20.31 0.06
CA ARG A 196 1.63 20.22 1.53
C ARG A 196 2.62 21.19 2.17
N ALA A 197 3.72 21.53 1.50
CA ALA A 197 4.75 22.41 2.04
C ALA A 197 5.55 23.13 0.94
N SER A 198 6.34 24.13 1.32
CA SER A 198 7.34 24.78 0.46
C SER A 198 8.75 24.56 1.02
N LEU A 199 9.75 24.74 0.18
CA LEU A 199 11.16 24.64 0.58
C LEU A 199 11.94 25.85 0.03
N SER A 200 12.49 26.66 0.92
CA SER A 200 13.42 27.73 0.57
C SER A 200 14.85 27.49 1.07
N GLU A 201 15.79 28.23 0.48
CA GLU A 201 17.19 28.29 0.86
C GLU A 201 17.34 28.73 2.32
N SER A 202 16.46 29.61 2.81
CA SER A 202 16.42 30.04 4.22
C SER A 202 15.84 28.99 5.17
N ASP A 203 14.97 28.10 4.68
CA ASP A 203 14.33 27.05 5.50
C ASP A 203 15.22 25.81 5.69
N THR A 204 16.33 25.77 4.95
CA THR A 204 17.26 24.65 4.89
C THR A 204 18.54 24.94 5.66
N LEU A 205 19.03 23.95 6.41
CA LEU A 205 20.26 24.05 7.19
C LEU A 205 21.50 24.18 6.27
N ALA A 206 22.63 24.62 6.81
CA ALA A 206 23.87 24.74 6.03
C ALA A 206 24.52 23.38 5.74
N ASP A 207 24.44 22.45 6.69
CA ASP A 207 24.91 21.07 6.54
C ASP A 207 23.80 20.17 5.97
N PRO A 208 24.02 19.49 4.84
CA PRO A 208 23.03 18.59 4.26
C PRO A 208 22.73 17.36 5.14
N ILE A 209 23.66 16.87 5.95
CA ILE A 209 23.41 15.72 6.83
C ILE A 209 22.48 16.13 7.98
N ALA A 210 22.71 17.31 8.56
CA ALA A 210 21.77 17.91 9.52
C ALA A 210 20.40 18.17 8.88
N GLN A 211 20.35 18.64 7.63
CA GLN A 211 19.10 18.83 6.90
C GLN A 211 18.36 17.50 6.64
N PHE A 212 19.08 16.43 6.31
CA PHE A 212 18.53 15.09 6.21
C PHE A 212 17.96 14.63 7.55
N ALA A 213 18.69 14.81 8.66
CA ALA A 213 18.22 14.44 9.99
C ALA A 213 16.91 15.14 10.36
N LYS A 214 16.79 16.44 10.04
CA LYS A 214 15.54 17.21 10.20
C LYS A 214 14.39 16.54 9.45
N TRP A 215 14.54 16.28 8.16
CA TRP A 215 13.48 15.67 7.36
C TRP A 215 13.18 14.21 7.72
N PHE A 216 14.19 13.43 8.09
CA PHE A 216 14.02 12.06 8.54
C PHE A 216 13.19 12.01 9.83
N ASN A 217 13.45 12.91 10.78
CA ASN A 217 12.64 13.05 11.99
C ASN A 217 11.20 13.48 11.68
N GLU A 218 11.00 14.33 10.68
CA GLU A 218 9.66 14.70 10.21
C GLU A 218 8.94 13.51 9.56
N ALA A 219 9.62 12.69 8.75
CA ALA A 219 9.07 11.45 8.18
C ALA A 219 8.68 10.44 9.26
N MET A 220 9.50 10.27 10.30
CA MET A 220 9.19 9.45 11.47
C MET A 220 7.93 9.96 12.20
N LYS A 221 7.85 11.27 12.46
CA LYS A 221 6.68 11.89 13.13
C LYS A 221 5.41 11.77 12.30
N ALA A 222 5.53 11.86 10.98
CA ALA A 222 4.43 11.70 10.04
C ALA A 222 4.02 10.23 9.82
N GLN A 223 4.72 9.28 10.48
CA GLN A 223 4.48 7.84 10.35
C GLN A 223 4.51 7.38 8.88
N VAL A 224 5.42 7.95 8.09
CA VAL A 224 5.70 7.48 6.73
C VAL A 224 6.00 5.99 6.76
N ASN A 225 5.45 5.23 5.82
CA ASN A 225 5.70 3.81 5.75
C ASN A 225 7.19 3.52 5.42
N GLU A 226 7.87 2.74 6.27
CA GLU A 226 9.30 2.41 6.16
C GLU A 226 10.21 3.62 5.79
N PRO A 227 10.31 4.67 6.63
CA PRO A 227 11.00 5.91 6.27
C PRO A 227 12.51 5.73 6.07
N ASN A 228 13.07 4.62 6.57
CA ASN A 228 14.46 4.20 6.39
C ASN A 228 14.68 3.32 5.14
N ALA A 229 13.66 3.06 4.33
CA ALA A 229 13.82 2.43 3.03
C ALA A 229 14.38 3.43 2.02
N MET A 230 15.38 2.99 1.25
CA MET A 230 15.99 3.77 0.18
C MET A 230 16.26 2.90 -1.04
N SER A 231 16.10 3.48 -2.22
CA SER A 231 16.61 2.91 -3.46
C SER A 231 18.11 3.15 -3.54
N VAL A 232 18.92 2.13 -3.85
CA VAL A 232 20.35 2.26 -4.15
C VAL A 232 20.65 1.88 -5.60
N ALA A 233 21.12 2.85 -6.37
CA ALA A 233 21.54 2.68 -7.75
C ALA A 233 23.06 2.51 -7.84
N THR A 234 23.50 1.49 -8.57
CA THR A 234 24.91 1.15 -8.82
C THR A 234 25.11 0.80 -10.29
N VAL A 235 26.32 1.02 -10.82
CA VAL A 235 26.68 0.79 -12.22
C VAL A 235 27.88 -0.14 -12.27
N GLY A 236 27.82 -1.19 -13.10
CA GLY A 236 28.96 -2.09 -13.33
C GLY A 236 29.88 -1.60 -14.44
N SER A 237 30.92 -2.38 -14.73
CA SER A 237 31.84 -2.13 -15.85
C SER A 237 31.18 -2.06 -17.24
N ASP A 238 29.97 -2.62 -17.40
CA ASP A 238 29.17 -2.54 -18.63
C ASP A 238 28.45 -1.18 -18.82
N GLY A 239 28.58 -0.26 -17.85
CA GLY A 239 27.95 1.05 -17.88
C GLY A 239 26.43 1.03 -17.65
N ARG A 240 25.84 -0.13 -17.32
CA ARG A 240 24.40 -0.25 -17.13
C ARG A 240 24.01 -0.04 -15.66
N PRO A 241 23.11 0.92 -15.36
CA PRO A 241 22.64 1.10 -13.99
C PRO A 241 21.72 -0.04 -13.59
N SER A 242 21.75 -0.37 -12.30
CA SER A 242 20.80 -1.25 -11.65
C SER A 242 20.39 -0.67 -10.31
N SER A 243 19.14 -0.89 -9.91
CA SER A 243 18.61 -0.36 -8.65
C SER A 243 17.84 -1.43 -7.88
N ARG A 244 17.75 -1.23 -6.56
CA ARG A 244 16.97 -2.06 -5.62
C ARG A 244 16.75 -1.28 -4.32
N ILE A 245 15.74 -1.68 -3.56
CA ILE A 245 15.52 -1.17 -2.20
C ILE A 245 16.49 -1.82 -1.21
N VAL A 246 17.04 -1.01 -0.31
CA VAL A 246 17.75 -1.42 0.90
C VAL A 246 17.28 -0.55 2.07
N LEU A 247 17.57 -0.98 3.29
CA LEU A 247 17.27 -0.19 4.49
C LEU A 247 18.55 0.46 5.00
N ILE A 248 18.53 1.79 5.19
CA ILE A 248 19.58 2.45 5.94
C ILE A 248 19.54 1.98 7.40
N LYS A 249 20.73 1.84 8.01
CA LYS A 249 20.89 1.43 9.40
C LYS A 249 21.52 2.51 10.26
N GLN A 250 22.31 3.39 9.66
CA GLN A 250 22.93 4.50 10.34
C GLN A 250 23.22 5.62 9.34
N TYR A 251 23.15 6.86 9.80
CA TYR A 251 23.77 8.00 9.15
C TYR A 251 24.46 8.85 10.22
N ASP A 252 25.61 9.42 9.88
CA ASP A 252 26.40 10.34 10.71
C ASP A 252 27.21 11.28 9.80
N GLU A 253 28.08 12.12 10.35
CA GLU A 253 28.89 13.06 9.58
C GLU A 253 29.77 12.40 8.49
N ARG A 254 30.00 11.09 8.58
CA ARG A 254 30.79 10.33 7.59
C ARG A 254 29.93 9.86 6.41
N GLY A 255 28.61 9.80 6.57
CA GLY A 255 27.69 9.43 5.50
C GLY A 255 26.63 8.38 5.90
N PHE A 256 26.14 7.64 4.91
CA PHE A 256 24.92 6.81 4.99
C PHE A 256 25.26 5.33 4.89
N THR A 257 24.97 4.55 5.93
CA THR A 257 25.41 3.15 6.07
C THR A 257 24.26 2.15 5.93
N TRP A 258 24.47 1.13 5.09
CA TRP A 258 23.61 -0.04 4.94
C TRP A 258 24.45 -1.32 4.90
N TYR A 259 23.81 -2.48 5.10
CA TYR A 259 24.49 -3.77 5.14
C TYR A 259 23.96 -4.70 4.06
N THR A 260 24.85 -5.49 3.47
CA THR A 260 24.52 -6.34 2.33
C THR A 260 25.50 -7.50 2.17
N ASN A 261 25.25 -8.34 1.16
CA ASN A 261 26.20 -9.35 0.72
C ASN A 261 27.14 -8.73 -0.34
N TYR A 262 28.44 -8.71 -0.07
CA TYR A 262 29.49 -8.19 -0.94
C TYR A 262 29.61 -8.93 -2.27
N GLN A 263 29.15 -10.18 -2.34
CA GLN A 263 29.11 -10.98 -3.57
C GLN A 263 27.82 -10.80 -4.37
N SER A 264 26.85 -10.02 -3.88
CA SER A 264 25.64 -9.69 -4.65
C SER A 264 25.95 -8.84 -5.88
N GLN A 265 24.99 -8.69 -6.80
CA GLN A 265 25.17 -7.86 -7.99
C GLN A 265 25.62 -6.43 -7.62
N LYS A 266 24.98 -5.80 -6.62
CA LYS A 266 25.37 -4.46 -6.16
C LYS A 266 26.77 -4.44 -5.54
N GLY A 267 27.14 -5.51 -4.82
CA GLY A 267 28.44 -5.63 -4.17
C GLY A 267 29.58 -5.77 -5.18
N GLN A 268 29.36 -6.55 -6.24
CA GLN A 268 30.30 -6.69 -7.37
C GLN A 268 30.43 -5.37 -8.13
N GLN A 269 29.31 -4.71 -8.45
CA GLN A 269 29.32 -3.41 -9.12
C GLN A 269 30.06 -2.35 -8.29
N LEU A 270 29.86 -2.30 -6.97
CA LEU A 270 30.55 -1.37 -6.08
C LEU A 270 32.05 -1.66 -5.93
N ALA A 271 32.46 -2.91 -6.11
CA ALA A 271 33.88 -3.26 -6.13
C ALA A 271 34.58 -2.76 -7.40
N GLU A 272 33.87 -2.69 -8.52
CA GLU A 272 34.38 -2.19 -9.81
C GLU A 272 34.28 -0.66 -9.91
N ASN A 273 33.14 -0.10 -9.48
CA ASN A 273 32.84 1.33 -9.50
C ASN A 273 32.28 1.76 -8.13
N PRO A 274 33.09 2.43 -7.29
CA PRO A 274 32.70 2.79 -5.94
C PRO A 274 31.81 4.03 -5.89
N HIS A 275 30.96 4.28 -6.89
CA HIS A 275 30.00 5.39 -6.88
C HIS A 275 28.57 4.83 -6.88
N ALA A 276 27.71 5.48 -6.11
CA ALA A 276 26.29 5.15 -6.06
C ALA A 276 25.44 6.40 -5.91
N ALA A 277 24.15 6.24 -6.23
CA ALA A 277 23.11 7.19 -5.86
C ALA A 277 22.10 6.48 -4.95
N ILE A 278 21.78 7.08 -3.81
CA ILE A 278 20.68 6.64 -2.94
C ILE A 278 19.53 7.65 -2.99
N LEU A 279 18.30 7.14 -2.91
CA LEU A 279 17.09 7.94 -3.01
C LEU A 279 16.09 7.50 -1.94
N PHE A 280 15.67 8.47 -1.11
CA PHE A 280 14.54 8.35 -0.21
C PHE A 280 13.33 9.01 -0.85
N PHE A 281 12.18 8.32 -0.82
CA PHE A 281 10.91 8.89 -1.26
C PHE A 281 9.89 8.71 -0.15
N TRP A 282 9.37 9.82 0.34
CA TRP A 282 8.39 9.88 1.42
C TRP A 282 7.08 10.45 0.85
N PRO A 283 6.23 9.61 0.25
CA PRO A 283 5.06 10.06 -0.51
C PRO A 283 4.08 10.87 0.35
N GLU A 284 3.90 10.50 1.63
CA GLU A 284 3.02 11.18 2.58
C GLU A 284 3.47 12.62 2.87
N LEU A 285 4.75 12.94 2.63
CA LEU A 285 5.28 14.29 2.79
C LEU A 285 5.55 14.99 1.45
N GLU A 286 5.31 14.31 0.33
CA GLU A 286 5.62 14.81 -1.01
C GLU A 286 7.10 15.20 -1.12
N ARG A 287 7.99 14.37 -0.54
CA ARG A 287 9.43 14.66 -0.44
C ARG A 287 10.29 13.57 -1.05
N GLN A 288 11.40 14.02 -1.58
CA GLN A 288 12.48 13.14 -2.02
C GLN A 288 13.82 13.70 -1.56
N VAL A 289 14.71 12.79 -1.13
CA VAL A 289 16.12 13.12 -0.90
C VAL A 289 16.98 12.24 -1.79
N ARG A 290 17.82 12.85 -2.62
CA ARG A 290 18.81 12.16 -3.46
C ARG A 290 20.20 12.44 -2.92
N ILE A 291 21.02 11.40 -2.81
CA ILE A 291 22.37 11.50 -2.26
C ILE A 291 23.30 10.71 -3.19
N GLU A 292 24.31 11.38 -3.71
CA GLU A 292 25.28 10.84 -4.66
C GLU A 292 26.68 10.98 -4.05
N GLY A 293 27.52 9.96 -4.27
CA GLY A 293 28.91 10.03 -3.82
C GLY A 293 29.61 8.68 -3.85
N ARG A 294 30.82 8.66 -3.27
CA ARG A 294 31.67 7.48 -3.18
C ARG A 294 31.20 6.53 -2.07
N VAL A 295 31.29 5.23 -2.32
CA VAL A 295 30.95 4.16 -1.39
C VAL A 295 32.22 3.48 -0.88
N GLU A 296 32.32 3.33 0.44
CA GLU A 296 33.38 2.60 1.13
C GLU A 296 32.81 1.43 1.93
N LYS A 297 33.62 0.37 2.14
CA LYS A 297 33.25 -0.69 3.09
C LYS A 297 33.40 -0.15 4.51
N THR A 298 32.45 -0.49 5.38
CA THR A 298 32.63 -0.23 6.82
C THR A 298 33.72 -1.14 7.39
N SER A 299 34.15 -0.85 8.62
CA SER A 299 35.08 -1.71 9.34
C SER A 299 34.51 -3.12 9.54
N ALA A 300 35.39 -4.10 9.78
CA ALA A 300 34.97 -5.45 10.13
C ALA A 300 34.20 -5.44 11.46
N GLU A 301 34.64 -4.62 12.40
CA GLU A 301 34.06 -4.41 13.71
C GLU A 301 32.63 -3.84 13.63
N ASP A 302 32.39 -2.84 12.77
CA ASP A 302 31.05 -2.31 12.52
C ASP A 302 30.13 -3.38 11.90
N SER A 303 30.68 -4.17 10.98
CA SER A 303 29.96 -5.28 10.34
C SER A 303 29.60 -6.38 11.35
N ASP A 304 30.51 -6.74 12.23
CA ASP A 304 30.27 -7.71 13.31
C ASP A 304 29.23 -7.19 14.29
N LYS A 305 29.38 -5.95 14.77
CA LYS A 305 28.44 -5.32 15.70
C LYS A 305 27.01 -5.35 15.16
N TYR A 306 26.82 -5.00 13.88
CA TYR A 306 25.49 -5.04 13.26
C TYR A 306 25.03 -6.46 12.92
N PHE A 307 25.92 -7.37 12.51
CA PHE A 307 25.54 -8.76 12.23
C PHE A 307 24.96 -9.43 13.49
N TYR A 308 25.67 -9.33 14.61
CA TYR A 308 25.29 -9.99 15.86
C TYR A 308 24.09 -9.33 16.55
N SER A 309 23.72 -8.10 16.19
CA SER A 309 22.48 -7.47 16.67
C SER A 309 21.22 -7.96 15.94
N ARG A 310 21.35 -8.71 14.84
CA ARG A 310 20.21 -9.20 14.04
C ARG A 310 19.59 -10.45 14.70
N PRO A 311 18.30 -10.74 14.48
CA PRO A 311 17.71 -12.01 14.89
C PRO A 311 18.49 -13.20 14.32
N VAL A 312 18.65 -14.28 15.09
CA VAL A 312 19.43 -15.48 14.69
C VAL A 312 19.02 -15.99 13.31
N LYS A 313 17.72 -16.10 13.02
CA LYS A 313 17.22 -16.50 11.68
C LYS A 313 17.71 -15.60 10.55
N SER A 314 17.85 -14.29 10.79
CA SER A 314 18.39 -13.35 9.81
C SER A 314 19.91 -13.50 9.62
N GLN A 315 20.63 -13.87 10.68
CA GLN A 315 22.06 -14.19 10.61
C GLN A 315 22.27 -15.46 9.77
N LEU A 316 21.53 -16.53 10.05
CA LEU A 316 21.53 -17.79 9.30
C LEU A 316 21.19 -17.57 7.81
N ALA A 317 20.14 -16.80 7.52
CA ALA A 317 19.76 -16.48 6.14
C ALA A 317 20.86 -15.72 5.38
N ALA A 318 21.61 -14.85 6.06
CA ALA A 318 22.74 -14.14 5.45
C ALA A 318 23.91 -15.06 5.11
N ILE A 319 24.13 -16.12 5.92
CA ILE A 319 25.16 -17.14 5.66
C ILE A 319 24.73 -18.08 4.52
N ALA A 320 23.46 -18.51 4.53
CA ALA A 320 22.94 -19.47 3.54
C ALA A 320 22.78 -18.86 2.14
N SER A 321 22.49 -17.56 2.04
CA SER A 321 22.13 -16.93 0.78
C SER A 321 23.36 -16.49 -0.04
N GLN A 322 23.53 -17.10 -1.21
CA GLN A 322 24.36 -16.55 -2.30
C GLN A 322 23.58 -15.45 -3.05
N GLN A 323 23.36 -14.32 -2.40
CA GLN A 323 22.49 -13.24 -2.89
C GLN A 323 22.78 -12.88 -4.37
N SER A 324 21.73 -12.80 -5.19
CA SER A 324 21.77 -12.53 -6.63
C SER A 324 22.26 -13.67 -7.54
N ARG A 325 22.65 -14.83 -7.01
CA ARG A 325 22.93 -16.02 -7.84
C ARG A 325 21.62 -16.77 -8.16
N PRO A 326 21.51 -17.40 -9.35
CA PRO A 326 20.41 -18.31 -9.64
C PRO A 326 20.36 -19.49 -8.67
N VAL A 327 19.16 -19.97 -8.39
CA VAL A 327 18.89 -21.18 -7.60
C VAL A 327 17.83 -21.99 -8.33
N ALA A 328 17.93 -23.32 -8.31
CA ALA A 328 17.07 -24.17 -9.15
C ALA A 328 15.61 -24.15 -8.69
N SER A 329 15.36 -24.05 -7.38
CA SER A 329 14.01 -24.01 -6.83
C SER A 329 13.96 -23.43 -5.42
N ARG A 330 12.74 -23.18 -4.93
CA ARG A 330 12.47 -22.73 -3.56
C ARG A 330 12.94 -23.77 -2.54
N GLU A 331 12.70 -25.05 -2.81
CA GLU A 331 13.09 -26.16 -1.95
C GLU A 331 14.61 -26.23 -1.78
N GLN A 332 15.38 -25.95 -2.86
CA GLN A 332 16.83 -25.87 -2.77
C GLN A 332 17.29 -24.72 -1.85
N MET A 333 16.61 -23.57 -1.87
CA MET A 333 16.92 -22.47 -0.95
C MET A 333 16.67 -22.86 0.51
N GLU A 334 15.57 -23.58 0.77
CA GLU A 334 15.21 -24.04 2.12
C GLU A 334 16.18 -25.11 2.62
N GLN A 335 16.65 -26.00 1.75
CA GLN A 335 17.71 -26.97 2.06
C GLN A 335 19.04 -26.29 2.41
N GLN A 336 19.44 -25.25 1.67
CA GLN A 336 20.64 -24.46 1.98
C GLN A 336 20.54 -23.79 3.34
N TYR A 337 19.37 -23.22 3.67
CA TYR A 337 19.12 -22.63 4.98
C TYR A 337 19.21 -23.68 6.11
N ALA A 338 18.53 -24.83 5.95
CA ALA A 338 18.53 -25.89 6.96
C ALA A 338 19.94 -26.48 7.20
N ALA A 339 20.74 -26.62 6.13
CA ALA A 339 22.12 -27.07 6.26
C ALA A 339 22.99 -26.09 7.08
N VAL A 340 22.81 -24.78 6.87
CA VAL A 340 23.51 -23.74 7.62
C VAL A 340 23.03 -23.68 9.07
N GLU A 341 21.72 -23.83 9.31
CA GLU A 341 21.13 -23.90 10.65
C GLU A 341 21.70 -25.09 11.45
N ALA A 342 21.76 -26.27 10.84
CA ALA A 342 22.34 -27.45 11.46
C ALA A 342 23.85 -27.31 11.75
N ALA A 343 24.60 -26.62 10.87
CA ALA A 343 26.04 -26.44 11.01
C ALA A 343 26.43 -25.32 12.00
N SER A 344 25.63 -24.26 12.10
CA SER A 344 25.98 -23.05 12.87
C SER A 344 25.50 -23.10 14.32
N GLY A 345 24.49 -23.93 14.64
CA GLY A 345 23.88 -23.98 15.96
C GLY A 345 23.25 -22.63 16.37
N GLU A 346 23.33 -22.29 17.66
CA GLU A 346 22.72 -21.06 18.22
C GLU A 346 23.58 -19.80 18.07
N GLN A 347 24.83 -19.93 17.59
CA GLN A 347 25.75 -18.80 17.44
C GLN A 347 26.32 -18.73 16.03
N PRO A 348 25.57 -18.19 15.05
CA PRO A 348 26.07 -18.03 13.69
C PRO A 348 27.20 -17.01 13.62
N HIS A 349 28.30 -17.35 12.96
CA HIS A 349 29.43 -16.43 12.74
C HIS A 349 29.18 -15.58 11.49
N ARG A 350 29.56 -14.30 11.51
CA ARG A 350 29.45 -13.44 10.33
C ARG A 350 30.33 -13.99 9.20
N PRO A 351 29.78 -14.23 8.00
CA PRO A 351 30.60 -14.67 6.87
C PRO A 351 31.35 -13.47 6.25
N GLU A 352 32.55 -13.72 5.69
CA GLU A 352 33.40 -12.67 5.08
C GLU A 352 32.70 -11.92 3.94
N HIS A 353 31.79 -12.59 3.23
CA HIS A 353 31.03 -12.00 2.13
C HIS A 353 29.88 -11.10 2.61
N TRP A 354 29.71 -10.87 3.91
CA TRP A 354 28.64 -10.02 4.44
C TRP A 354 29.22 -8.88 5.30
N GLY A 355 28.71 -7.67 5.09
CA GLY A 355 29.07 -6.52 5.92
C GLY A 355 28.47 -5.21 5.42
N GLY A 356 28.99 -4.10 5.96
CA GLY A 356 28.48 -2.76 5.70
C GLY A 356 29.15 -2.07 4.52
N TYR A 357 28.38 -1.19 3.89
CA TYR A 357 28.83 -0.13 3.00
C TYR A 357 28.39 1.22 3.58
N ARG A 358 29.19 2.27 3.34
CA ARG A 358 28.86 3.67 3.64
C ARG A 358 29.00 4.49 2.37
N LEU A 359 27.98 5.28 2.04
CA LEU A 359 28.08 6.32 1.02
C LEU A 359 28.51 7.62 1.69
N VAL A 360 29.66 8.14 1.28
CA VAL A 360 30.18 9.46 1.64
C VAL A 360 29.58 10.48 0.67
N PRO A 361 28.73 11.41 1.12
CA PRO A 361 27.99 12.29 0.22
C PRO A 361 28.91 13.32 -0.44
N GLU A 362 28.77 13.48 -1.75
CA GLU A 362 29.41 14.53 -2.56
C GLU A 362 28.35 15.50 -3.11
N ARG A 363 27.12 15.01 -3.30
CA ARG A 363 25.97 15.81 -3.72
C ARG A 363 24.71 15.35 -3.00
N VAL A 364 23.95 16.28 -2.43
CA VAL A 364 22.68 16.02 -1.73
C VAL A 364 21.60 16.94 -2.28
N GLU A 365 20.49 16.38 -2.74
CA GLU A 365 19.35 17.14 -3.27
C GLU A 365 18.10 16.88 -2.43
N PHE A 366 17.48 17.96 -1.99
CA PHE A 366 16.20 17.98 -1.30
C PHE A 366 15.13 18.50 -2.26
N TRP A 367 14.17 17.65 -2.57
CA TRP A 367 13.05 17.95 -3.45
C TRP A 367 11.77 17.96 -2.64
N GLN A 368 10.97 19.02 -2.82
CA GLN A 368 9.65 19.18 -2.21
C GLN A 368 8.60 19.40 -3.29
N GLY A 369 7.56 18.57 -3.27
CA GLY A 369 6.41 18.69 -4.15
C GLY A 369 5.71 20.03 -3.98
N ARG A 370 5.33 20.61 -5.12
CA ARG A 370 4.59 21.88 -5.25
C ARG A 370 3.56 21.76 -6.36
N ALA A 371 2.55 22.61 -6.29
CA ALA A 371 1.50 22.66 -7.29
C ALA A 371 2.08 23.01 -8.67
N SER A 372 1.36 22.64 -9.72
CA SER A 372 1.68 23.07 -11.10
C SER A 372 3.06 22.63 -11.63
N ARG A 373 3.68 21.57 -11.07
CA ARG A 373 5.01 21.04 -11.46
C ARG A 373 6.20 21.92 -11.12
N PHE A 374 5.96 23.06 -10.48
CA PHE A 374 7.03 24.01 -10.17
C PHE A 374 7.66 23.71 -8.81
N HIS A 375 8.32 22.54 -8.74
CA HIS A 375 8.84 21.96 -7.51
C HIS A 375 10.02 22.72 -6.93
N ASP A 376 10.14 22.69 -5.60
CA ASP A 376 11.29 23.26 -4.91
C ASP A 376 12.42 22.23 -4.87
N ARG A 377 13.61 22.63 -5.32
CA ARG A 377 14.80 21.77 -5.38
C ARG A 377 16.00 22.54 -4.84
N ILE A 378 16.51 22.10 -3.68
CA ILE A 378 17.72 22.63 -3.06
C ILE A 378 18.82 21.58 -3.12
N VAL A 379 19.96 21.93 -3.69
CA VAL A 379 21.11 21.06 -3.87
C VAL A 379 22.27 21.57 -3.04
N TYR A 380 22.99 20.61 -2.45
CA TYR A 380 24.25 20.80 -1.77
C TYR A 380 25.32 20.06 -2.56
N GLU A 381 26.39 20.75 -2.92
CA GLU A 381 27.55 20.16 -3.59
C GLU A 381 28.80 20.36 -2.75
N LEU A 382 29.51 19.27 -2.48
CA LEU A 382 30.75 19.29 -1.71
C LEU A 382 31.84 19.98 -2.53
N GLN A 383 32.45 21.00 -1.95
CA GLN A 383 33.52 21.78 -2.57
C GLN A 383 34.89 21.20 -2.21
N ALA A 384 35.92 21.61 -2.95
CA ALA A 384 37.29 21.14 -2.73
C ALA A 384 37.87 21.48 -1.34
N ASP A 385 37.37 22.55 -0.70
CA ASP A 385 37.72 22.95 0.66
C ASP A 385 36.89 22.22 1.75
N SER A 386 36.14 21.19 1.36
CA SER A 386 35.20 20.43 2.21
C SER A 386 34.01 21.24 2.74
N SER A 387 33.76 22.44 2.20
CA SER A 387 32.51 23.17 2.45
C SER A 387 31.37 22.67 1.55
N TRP A 388 30.13 22.97 1.93
CA TRP A 388 28.96 22.68 1.10
C TRP A 388 28.46 23.95 0.42
N LYS A 389 28.44 23.94 -0.91
CA LYS A 389 27.76 24.97 -1.69
C LYS A 389 26.28 24.61 -1.79
N LYS A 390 25.41 25.51 -1.34
CA LYS A 390 23.95 25.35 -1.40
C LYS A 390 23.35 26.21 -2.51
N GLU A 391 22.51 25.63 -3.35
CA GLU A 391 21.85 26.33 -4.46
C GLU A 391 20.45 25.78 -4.76
N ARG A 392 19.60 26.62 -5.35
CA ARG A 392 18.32 26.20 -5.92
C ARG A 392 18.50 25.84 -7.39
N ILE A 393 17.88 24.75 -7.81
CA ILE A 393 17.85 24.34 -9.22
C ILE A 393 16.41 24.34 -9.75
N GLN A 394 16.26 24.43 -11.08
CA GLN A 394 14.94 24.42 -11.72
C GLN A 394 14.28 23.02 -11.63
N PRO A 395 12.93 22.95 -11.52
CA PRO A 395 12.19 21.70 -11.44
C PRO A 395 12.27 20.83 -12.69
#